data_AF-A0A9C7PNY7-F1
#
_entry.id   AF-A0A9C7PNY7-F1
#
_cell.length_a   1.000
_cell.length_b   1.000
_cell.length_c   1.000
_cell.angle_alpha   90.00
_cell.angle_beta   90.00
_cell.angle_gamma   90.00
#
_symmetry.space_group_name_H-M   'P 1'
#
loop_
_entity.id
_entity.type
_entity.pdbx_description
1 polymer ?
#
loop_
_entity_poly.entity_id
_entity_poly.type
_entity_poly.pdbx_seq_one_letter_code
_entity_poly.pdbx_strand_id
1 'polypeptide(L)' 'MQGELTLDGHLLKPVQITQTDDRTLNLVLQEGRKRQIRRMCDLVGLKVHSLVRVRIGRVGLGDLSRGRWRYLDSSGVF' A
#
# COMPACT_ATOMS: atom_id res chain seq x y z
N MET A 1 -10.52 14.09 2.63
CA MET A 1 -9.46 14.79 3.39
C MET A 1 -8.12 14.48 2.75
N GLN A 2 -7.47 15.48 2.14
CA GLN A 2 -6.06 15.39 1.77
C GLN A 2 -5.25 15.99 2.93
N GLY A 3 -4.56 15.13 3.67
CA GLY A 3 -3.62 15.55 4.71
C GLY A 3 -2.21 15.47 4.16
N GLU A 4 -1.48 16.57 4.19
CA GLU A 4 -0.04 16.56 3.92
C GLU A 4 0.65 15.89 5.11
N LEU A 5 1.28 14.73 4.85
CA LEU A 5 2.04 13.99 5.84
C LEU A 5 3.52 14.06 5.47
N THR A 6 4.37 14.23 6.48
CA THR A 6 5.83 14.29 6.34
C THR A 6 6.45 13.13 7.08
N LEU A 7 7.39 12.42 6.45
CA LEU A 7 8.22 11.38 7.08
C LEU A 7 9.70 11.69 6.87
N ASP A 8 10.48 11.65 7.94
CA ASP A 8 11.93 11.90 7.92
C ASP A 8 12.29 13.21 7.18
N GLY A 9 11.53 14.28 7.42
CA GLY A 9 11.72 15.59 6.77
C GLY A 9 11.29 15.66 5.29
N HIS A 10 10.68 14.60 4.75
CA HIS A 10 10.20 14.57 3.37
C HIS A 10 8.68 14.56 3.30
N LEU A 11 8.14 15.47 2.50
CA LEU A 11 6.71 15.47 2.16
C LEU A 11 6.38 14.22 1.34
N LEU A 12 5.36 13.49 1.79
CA LEU A 12 4.88 12.31 1.08
C LEU A 12 4.10 12.69 -0.17
N LYS A 13 4.21 11.87 -1.20
CA LYS A 13 3.33 12.02 -2.37
C LYS A 13 1.87 11.76 -1.97
N PRO A 14 0.90 12.34 -2.70
CA PRO A 14 -0.51 12.05 -2.48
C PRO A 14 -0.78 10.54 -2.52
N VAL A 15 -1.47 10.05 -1.51
CA VAL A 15 -1.89 8.65 -1.40
C VAL A 15 -3.39 8.59 -1.61
N GLN A 16 -3.85 7.72 -2.52
CA GLN A 16 -5.27 7.45 -2.65
C GLN A 16 -5.66 6.43 -1.59
N ILE A 17 -6.70 6.74 -0.82
CA ILE A 17 -7.18 5.91 0.29
C ILE A 17 -8.64 5.60 0.04
N THR A 18 -9.00 4.33 0.11
CA THR A 18 -10.38 3.85 0.03
C THR A 18 -10.62 2.92 1.21
N GLN A 19 -11.65 3.21 2.00
CA GLN A 19 -12.09 2.30 3.05
C GLN A 19 -12.97 1.21 2.42
N THR A 20 -12.62 -0.06 2.64
CA THR A 20 -13.39 -1.20 2.11
C THR A 20 -14.29 -1.82 3.17
N ASP A 21 -13.90 -1.72 4.43
CA ASP A 21 -14.65 -2.15 5.62
C ASP A 21 -14.30 -1.25 6.80
N ASP A 22 -14.98 -1.41 7.93
CA ASP A 22 -14.75 -0.65 9.17
C ASP A 22 -13.29 -0.65 9.65
N ARG A 23 -12.52 -1.69 9.32
CA ARG A 23 -11.12 -1.86 9.76
C ARG A 23 -10.12 -2.06 8.62
N THR A 24 -10.56 -1.91 7.37
CA THR A 24 -9.72 -2.20 6.20
C THR A 24 -9.62 -0.99 5.29
N LEU A 25 -8.39 -0.57 5.03
CA LEU A 25 -8.06 0.52 4.12
C LEU A 25 -7.23 -0.03 2.96
N ASN A 26 -7.65 0.31 1.74
CA ASN A 26 -6.85 0.17 0.54
C ASN A 26 -6.10 1.48 0.28
N LEU A 27 -4.77 1.39 0.20
CA LEU A 27 -3.90 2.53 -0.08
C LEU A 27 -3.16 2.30 -1.39
N VAL A 28 -3.20 3.29 -2.29
CA VAL A 28 -2.42 3.28 -3.54
C VAL A 28 -1.34 4.35 -3.44
N LEU A 29 -0.09 3.89 -3.48
CA LEU A 29 1.11 4.73 -3.37
C LEU A 29 1.94 4.63 -4.64
N GLN A 30 2.58 5.74 -5.01
CA GLN A 30 3.56 5.82 -6.09
C GLN A 30 5.02 5.82 -5.60
N GLU A 31 5.22 5.70 -4.29
CA GLU A 31 6.53 5.63 -3.64
C GLU A 31 6.54 4.51 -2.58
N GLY A 32 7.72 4.14 -2.11
CA GLY A 32 7.91 3.03 -1.18
C GLY A 32 8.94 3.33 -0.09
N ARG A 33 8.71 4.37 0.72
CA ARG A 33 9.63 4.73 1.82
C ARG A 33 9.59 3.69 2.95
N LYS A 34 10.65 3.65 3.76
CA LYS A 34 10.80 2.67 4.85
C LYS A 34 9.60 2.68 5.79
N ARG A 35 8.81 1.59 5.76
CA ARG A 35 7.60 1.40 6.58
C ARG A 35 6.56 2.54 6.43
N GLN A 36 6.52 3.22 5.28
CA GLN A 36 5.69 4.41 5.04
C GLN A 36 4.26 4.28 5.54
N ILE A 37 3.51 3.26 5.08
CA ILE A 37 2.11 3.05 5.48
C ILE A 37 1.98 2.91 7.00
N ARG A 38 2.85 2.13 7.64
CA ARG A 38 2.79 1.91 9.10
C ARG A 38 3.05 3.21 9.86
N ARG A 39 3.99 4.02 9.40
CA ARG A 39 4.31 5.32 10.01
C ARG A 39 3.21 6.36 9.77
N MET A 40 2.62 6.39 8.56
CA MET A 40 1.49 7.27 8.26
C MET A 40 0.29 6.96 9.16
N CYS A 41 -0.06 5.68 9.32
CA CYS A 41 -1.13 5.26 10.22
C CYS A 41 -0.83 5.65 11.68
N ASP A 42 0.40 5.43 12.15
CA ASP A 42 0.83 5.78 13.51
C ASP A 42 0.68 7.27 13.81
N LEU A 43 1.04 8.14 12.86
CA LEU A 43 0.89 9.60 12.97
C LEU A 43 -0.57 10.06 13.15
N VAL A 44 -1.53 9.28 12.64
CA VAL A 44 -2.97 9.59 12.78
C VAL A 44 -3.65 8.73 13.87
N GLY A 45 -2.86 8.08 14.73
CA GLY A 45 -3.37 7.28 15.84
C GLY A 45 -3.93 5.90 15.46
N LEU A 46 -3.64 5.41 14.25
CA LEU A 46 -4.08 4.10 13.77
C LEU A 46 -2.98 3.05 13.91
N LYS A 47 -3.34 1.87 14.44
CA LYS A 47 -2.43 0.73 14.56
C LYS A 47 -2.64 -0.27 13.42
N VAL A 48 -1.60 -0.51 12.62
CA VAL A 48 -1.64 -1.48 11.52
C VAL A 48 -1.46 -2.91 12.04
N HIS A 49 -2.54 -3.70 12.06
CA HIS A 49 -2.51 -5.11 12.44
C HIS A 49 -1.97 -6.01 11.32
N SER A 50 -2.47 -5.85 10.10
CA SER A 50 -2.05 -6.58 8.91
C SER A 50 -1.74 -5.62 7.77
N LEU A 51 -0.72 -5.94 6.99
CA LEU A 51 -0.39 -5.19 5.78
C LEU A 51 -0.10 -6.19 4.67
N VAL A 52 -0.93 -6.17 3.63
CA VAL A 52 -0.81 -7.06 2.48
C VAL A 52 -0.72 -6.22 1.22
N ARG A 53 0.27 -6.50 0.38
CA ARG A 53 0.40 -5.86 -0.93
C ARG A 53 -0.32 -6.71 -1.97
N VAL A 54 -1.46 -6.23 -2.42
CA VAL A 54 -2.33 -6.95 -3.36
C VAL A 54 -2.03 -6.67 -4.84
N ARG A 55 -1.27 -5.60 -5.14
CA ARG A 55 -0.92 -5.19 -6.51
C ARG A 55 0.40 -4.42 -6.56
N ILE A 56 1.15 -4.58 -7.66
CA ILE A 56 2.29 -3.75 -8.04
C ILE A 56 2.12 -3.37 -9.52
N GLY A 57 1.90 -2.08 -9.82
CA GLY A 57 1.60 -1.65 -11.18
C GLY A 57 0.41 -2.42 -11.77
N ARG A 58 0.64 -3.11 -12.88
CA ARG A 58 -0.36 -3.97 -13.56
C ARG A 58 -0.45 -5.38 -12.98
N VAL A 59 0.49 -5.79 -12.12
CA VAL A 59 0.57 -7.14 -11.57
C VAL A 59 -0.26 -7.23 -10.29
N GLY A 60 -1.40 -7.90 -10.36
CA GLY A 60 -2.22 -8.26 -9.19
C GLY A 60 -1.80 -9.58 -8.55
N LEU A 61 -2.07 -9.71 -7.25
CA LEU A 61 -1.91 -10.95 -6.49
C LEU A 61 -2.85 -12.06 -6.99
N GLY A 62 -4.08 -11.69 -7.36
CA GLY A 62 -5.10 -12.64 -7.83
C GLY A 62 -5.37 -13.73 -6.79
N ASP A 63 -5.57 -14.97 -7.27
CA ASP A 63 -5.87 -16.14 -6.43
C ASP A 63 -4.61 -16.83 -5.86
N LEU A 64 -3.46 -16.15 -5.87
CA LEU A 64 -2.20 -16.73 -5.40
C LEU A 64 -2.23 -16.95 -3.89
N SER A 65 -2.18 -18.21 -3.48
CA SER A 65 -2.13 -18.57 -2.06
C SER A 65 -0.83 -18.09 -1.39
N ARG A 66 -0.90 -17.81 -0.08
CA ARG A 66 0.25 -17.37 0.71
C ARG A 66 1.42 -18.36 0.58
N GLY A 67 2.62 -17.84 0.35
CA GLY A 67 3.85 -18.64 0.19
C GLY A 67 4.05 -19.25 -1.19
N ARG A 68 3.09 -19.10 -2.11
CA ARG A 68 3.23 -19.51 -3.51
C ARG A 68 3.72 -18.34 -4.37
N TRP A 69 4.22 -18.68 -5.55
CA TRP A 69 4.65 -17.75 -6.58
C TRP A 69 4.19 -18.25 -7.96
N ARG A 70 4.17 -17.36 -8.95
CA ARG A 70 3.85 -17.66 -10.36
C ARG A 70 4.79 -16.90 -11.28
N TYR A 71 5.02 -17.43 -12.47
CA TYR A 71 5.69 -16.67 -13.52
C TYR A 71 4.78 -15.56 -14.04
N LEU A 72 5.40 -14.44 -14.44
CA LEU A 72 4.73 -13.36 -15.15
C LEU A 72 4.88 -13.60 -16.64
N ASP A 73 3.79 -13.40 -17.37
CA ASP A 73 3.82 -13.33 -18.83
C ASP A 73 4.49 -12.02 -19.27
N SER A 74 5.13 -12.04 -20.44
CA SER A 74 5.80 -10.86 -21.00
C SER A 74 4.84 -9.68 -21.25
N SER A 75 3.55 -9.97 -21.44
CA SER A 75 2.46 -8.98 -21.57
C SER A 75 2.10 -8.25 -20.27
N GLY A 76 2.41 -8.83 -19.10
CA GLY A 76 2.00 -8.34 -17.79
C GLY A 76 3.04 -7.48 -17.07
N VAL A 77 4.19 -7.22 -17.69
CA VAL A 77 5.29 -6.46 -17.09
C VAL A 77 5.40 -5.09 -17.77
N PHE A 78 5.13 -4.05 -16.97
CA PHE A 78 5.18 -2.59 -17.28
C PHE A 78 3.91 -1.99 -17.90
#